data_AF-A0A6I5H429-F1
#
_entry.id   AF-A0A6I5H429-F1
#
_cell.length_a   1.000
_cell.length_b   1.000
_cell.length_c   1.000
_cell.angle_alpha   90.00
_cell.angle_beta   90.00
_cell.angle_gamma   90.00
#
_symmetry.space_group_name_H-M   'P 1'
#
loop_
_entity.id
_entity.type
_entity.pdbx_description
1 polymer ?
#
loop_
_entity_poly.entity_id
_entity_poly.type
_entity_poly.pdbx_seq_one_letter_code
_entity_poly.pdbx_strand_id
1 'polypeptide(L)'
;MSSAAAKQTAANKIEQSIEPGTRTAGAWADGETDAMVKAFAAKDGDGWLTSGAVAAAHKKWGEQVKGLMDMLSTDKGALRAANRTLTGTDVGVGAAARRPSVLDQYSRPPKN
;
A
#
# COMPACT_ATOMS: atom_id res chain seq x y z
N MET A 1 -15.49 -10.56 3.61
CA MET A 1 -14.25 -10.22 4.36
C MET A 1 -13.12 -11.10 3.84
N SER A 2 -11.90 -10.57 3.63
CA SER A 2 -10.72 -11.31 3.10
C SER A 2 -9.86 -11.88 4.24
N SER A 3 -9.11 -12.96 4.00
CA SER A 3 -8.30 -13.66 5.01
C SER A 3 -7.04 -12.90 5.42
N ALA A 4 -6.48 -13.25 6.59
CA ALA A 4 -5.21 -12.74 7.11
C ALA A 4 -4.07 -12.91 6.08
N ALA A 5 -3.89 -14.13 5.56
CA ALA A 5 -2.88 -14.44 4.54
C ALA A 5 -3.06 -13.60 3.25
N ALA A 6 -4.30 -13.44 2.77
CA ALA A 6 -4.58 -12.64 1.59
C ALA A 6 -4.24 -11.15 1.80
N LYS A 7 -4.51 -10.59 2.99
CA LYS A 7 -4.14 -9.22 3.35
C LYS A 7 -2.62 -9.04 3.44
N GLN A 8 -1.90 -10.02 4.00
CA GLN A 8 -0.43 -9.99 4.03
C GLN A 8 0.16 -10.03 2.61
N THR A 9 -0.35 -10.90 1.74
CA THR A 9 0.07 -10.98 0.34
C THR A 9 -0.16 -9.66 -0.39
N ALA A 10 -1.32 -9.02 -0.19
CA ALA A 10 -1.62 -7.72 -0.77
C ALA A 10 -0.64 -6.63 -0.28
N ALA A 11 -0.36 -6.56 1.03
CA ALA A 11 0.60 -5.62 1.59
C ALA A 11 2.02 -5.82 1.02
N ASN A 12 2.45 -7.09 0.88
CA ASN A 12 3.74 -7.42 0.29
C ASN A 12 3.81 -7.03 -1.19
N LYS A 13 2.74 -7.24 -1.96
CA LYS A 13 2.67 -6.84 -3.37
C LYS A 13 2.80 -5.32 -3.53
N ILE A 14 2.14 -4.55 -2.66
CA ILE A 14 2.26 -3.09 -2.64
C ILE A 14 3.72 -2.68 -2.41
N GLU A 15 4.35 -3.20 -1.35
CA GLU A 15 5.72 -2.85 -0.95
C GLU A 15 6.80 -3.29 -1.96
N GLN A 16 6.68 -4.49 -2.50
CA GLN A 16 7.75 -5.11 -3.29
C GLN A 16 7.64 -4.84 -4.79
N SER A 17 6.45 -4.51 -5.29
CA SER A 17 6.23 -4.38 -6.74
C SER A 17 5.60 -3.06 -7.12
N ILE A 18 4.54 -2.64 -6.43
CA ILE A 18 3.77 -1.46 -6.84
C ILE A 18 4.50 -0.17 -6.45
N GLU A 19 4.87 0.01 -5.17
CA GLU A 19 5.61 1.19 -4.71
C GLU A 19 6.93 1.41 -5.49
N PRO A 20 7.79 0.39 -5.70
CA PRO A 20 9.01 0.55 -6.49
C PRO A 20 8.71 0.86 -7.96
N GLY A 21 7.75 0.17 -8.57
CA GLY A 21 7.37 0.38 -9.97
C GLY A 21 6.84 1.79 -10.21
N THR A 22 5.95 2.27 -9.35
CA THR A 22 5.41 3.64 -9.40
C THR A 22 6.51 4.68 -9.22
N ARG A 23 7.45 4.46 -8.30
CA ARG A 23 8.59 5.36 -8.11
C ARG A 23 9.48 5.42 -9.36
N THR A 24 9.82 4.29 -9.96
CA THR A 24 10.64 4.23 -11.18
C THR A 24 9.97 4.91 -12.35
N ALA A 25 8.67 4.64 -12.57
CA ALA A 25 7.91 5.28 -13.63
C ALA A 25 7.82 6.81 -13.42
N GLY A 26 7.62 7.25 -12.18
CA GLY A 26 7.66 8.67 -11.81
C GLY A 26 9.01 9.31 -12.13
N ALA A 27 10.11 8.73 -11.67
CA ALA A 27 11.45 9.25 -11.92
C ALA A 27 11.81 9.32 -13.42
N TRP A 28 11.34 8.34 -14.22
CA TRP A 28 11.51 8.39 -15.67
C TRP A 28 10.72 9.54 -16.31
N ALA A 29 9.45 9.71 -15.91
CA ALA A 29 8.62 10.82 -16.38
C ALA A 29 9.22 12.19 -15.99
N ASP A 30 9.81 12.30 -14.80
CA ASP A 30 10.53 13.50 -14.35
C ASP A 30 11.71 13.82 -15.27
N GLY A 31 12.56 12.83 -15.55
CA GLY A 31 13.72 13.00 -16.45
C GLY A 31 13.34 13.40 -17.88
N GLU A 32 12.39 12.70 -18.49
CA GLU A 32 11.94 13.01 -19.86
C GLU A 32 11.27 14.38 -19.95
N THR A 33 10.47 14.75 -18.94
CA THR A 33 9.77 16.03 -18.97
C THR A 33 10.73 17.19 -18.71
N ASP A 34 11.72 17.03 -17.84
CA ASP A 34 12.78 18.02 -17.65
C ASP A 34 13.61 18.23 -18.92
N ALA A 35 13.93 17.15 -19.63
CA ALA A 35 14.60 17.23 -20.92
C ALA A 35 13.76 17.96 -21.97
N MET A 36 12.46 17.67 -22.02
CA MET A 36 11.49 18.33 -22.89
C MET A 36 11.38 19.82 -22.57
N VAL A 37 11.22 20.19 -21.30
CA VAL A 37 11.14 21.60 -20.86
C VAL A 37 12.40 22.36 -21.25
N LYS A 38 13.59 21.76 -21.07
CA LYS A 38 14.86 22.38 -21.49
C LYS A 38 14.98 22.52 -23.01
N ALA A 39 14.47 21.56 -23.78
CA ALA A 39 14.47 21.62 -25.24
C ALA A 39 13.54 22.73 -25.79
N PHE A 40 12.42 23.00 -25.11
CA PHE A 40 11.48 24.06 -25.49
C PHE A 40 11.74 25.42 -24.80
N ALA A 41 12.67 25.46 -23.84
CA ALA A 41 13.14 26.71 -23.23
C ALA A 41 13.90 27.53 -24.27
N ALA A 42 13.75 28.85 -24.22
CA ALA A 42 14.34 29.76 -25.21
C ALA A 42 15.85 29.56 -25.33
N LYS A 43 16.37 29.37 -26.55
CA LYS A 43 17.76 29.73 -26.85
C LYS A 43 17.91 31.23 -27.16
N ASP A 44 16.82 31.89 -27.60
CA ASP A 44 16.91 33.18 -28.32
C ASP A 44 16.07 34.33 -27.72
N GLY A 45 15.44 34.16 -26.55
CA GLY A 45 14.85 35.28 -25.78
C GLY A 45 13.40 35.08 -25.31
N ASP A 46 12.53 34.57 -26.18
CA ASP A 46 11.12 34.30 -25.85
C ASP A 46 10.85 32.79 -25.98
N GLY A 47 10.91 32.07 -24.86
CA GLY A 47 10.70 30.62 -24.84
C GLY A 47 9.34 30.23 -25.41
N TRP A 48 9.22 29.01 -25.96
CA TRP A 48 7.94 28.59 -26.51
C TRP A 48 6.90 28.49 -25.40
N LEU A 49 5.70 29.03 -25.61
CA LEU A 49 4.55 28.96 -24.69
C LEU A 49 4.26 27.52 -24.21
N THR A 50 4.60 26.53 -25.03
CA THR A 50 4.51 25.10 -24.72
C THR A 50 5.40 24.66 -23.56
N SER A 51 6.57 25.27 -23.35
CA SER A 51 7.47 24.93 -22.25
C SER A 51 6.83 25.16 -20.87
N GLY A 52 6.13 26.29 -20.70
CA GLY A 52 5.40 26.61 -19.47
C GLY A 52 4.20 25.70 -19.22
N ALA A 53 3.46 25.36 -20.27
CA ALA A 53 2.33 24.42 -20.18
C ALA A 53 2.80 23.00 -19.81
N VAL A 54 3.89 22.53 -20.41
CA VAL A 54 4.52 21.22 -20.09
C VAL A 54 5.04 21.21 -18.65
N ALA A 55 5.72 22.25 -18.20
CA ALA A 55 6.20 22.36 -16.82
C ALA A 55 5.04 22.34 -15.80
N ALA A 56 3.94 23.03 -16.10
CA ALA A 56 2.76 23.03 -15.24
C ALA A 56 2.08 21.65 -15.18
N ALA A 57 1.92 20.98 -16.33
CA ALA A 57 1.39 19.62 -16.40
C ALA A 57 2.28 18.64 -15.63
N HIS A 58 3.59 18.76 -15.77
CA HIS A 58 4.57 17.94 -15.07
C HIS A 58 4.49 18.08 -13.56
N LYS A 59 4.41 19.32 -13.06
CA LYS A 59 4.20 19.60 -11.65
C LYS A 59 2.93 18.92 -11.12
N LYS A 60 1.82 18.99 -11.86
CA LYS A 60 0.56 18.35 -11.48
C LYS A 60 0.66 16.83 -11.46
N TRP A 61 1.37 16.24 -12.42
CA TRP A 61 1.67 14.82 -12.42
C TRP A 61 2.48 14.41 -11.18
N GLY A 62 3.54 15.14 -10.84
CA GLY A 62 4.34 14.87 -9.63
C GLY A 62 3.51 14.96 -8.34
N GLU A 63 2.62 15.95 -8.23
CA GLU A 63 1.66 16.05 -7.12
C GLU A 63 0.73 14.81 -7.04
N GLN A 64 0.23 14.32 -8.18
CA GLN A 64 -0.62 13.12 -8.25
C GLN A 64 0.15 11.84 -7.90
N VAL A 65 1.37 11.66 -8.41
CA VAL A 65 2.23 10.51 -8.08
C VAL A 65 2.54 10.48 -6.60
N LYS A 66 2.84 11.64 -5.99
CA LYS A 66 3.04 11.74 -4.55
C LYS A 66 1.79 11.30 -3.77
N GLY A 67 0.62 11.84 -4.13
CA GLY A 67 -0.65 11.45 -3.50
C GLY A 67 -0.94 9.95 -3.60
N LEU A 68 -0.66 9.35 -4.76
CA LEU A 68 -0.77 7.89 -4.94
C LEU A 68 0.17 7.11 -4.02
N MET A 69 1.43 7.55 -3.89
CA MET A 69 2.40 6.88 -2.99
C MET A 69 1.99 7.00 -1.51
N ASP A 70 1.44 8.14 -1.09
CA ASP A 70 0.93 8.34 0.26
C ASP A 70 -0.28 7.41 0.55
N MET A 71 -1.18 7.27 -0.43
CA MET A 71 -2.31 6.34 -0.37
C MET A 71 -1.83 4.88 -0.28
N LEU A 72 -0.89 4.45 -1.14
CA LEU A 72 -0.34 3.09 -1.11
C LEU A 72 0.31 2.76 0.24
N SER A 73 1.03 3.72 0.83
CA SER A 73 1.61 3.57 2.16
C SER A 73 0.54 3.39 3.25
N THR A 74 -0.53 4.19 3.17
CA THR A 74 -1.69 4.10 4.07
C THR A 74 -2.40 2.76 3.96
N ASP A 75 -2.68 2.31 2.73
CA ASP A 75 -3.33 1.03 2.45
C ASP A 75 -2.50 -0.15 2.94
N LYS A 76 -1.18 -0.13 2.72
CA LYS A 76 -0.24 -1.12 3.28
C LYS A 76 -0.33 -1.17 4.81
N GLY A 77 -0.36 0.00 5.46
CA GLY A 77 -0.54 0.11 6.91
C GLY A 77 -1.85 -0.50 7.40
N ALA A 78 -2.96 -0.16 6.73
CA ALA A 78 -4.29 -0.68 7.04
C ALA A 78 -4.38 -2.20 6.85
N LEU A 79 -3.81 -2.74 5.77
CA LEU A 79 -3.75 -4.18 5.50
C LEU A 79 -2.98 -4.92 6.60
N ARG A 80 -1.83 -4.40 7.03
CA ARG A 80 -1.03 -4.97 8.13
C ARG A 80 -1.77 -4.90 9.47
N ALA A 81 -2.47 -3.81 9.75
CA ALA A 81 -3.27 -3.67 10.98
C ALA A 81 -4.46 -4.65 11.01
N ALA A 82 -5.16 -4.80 9.89
CA ALA A 82 -6.25 -5.75 9.75
C ALA A 82 -5.76 -7.21 9.88
N ASN A 83 -4.59 -7.53 9.32
CA ASN A 83 -3.97 -8.86 9.49
C ASN A 83 -3.72 -9.18 10.97
N ARG A 84 -3.09 -8.25 11.71
CA ARG A 84 -2.84 -8.42 13.17
C ARG A 84 -4.13 -8.64 13.95
N THR A 85 -5.20 -7.91 13.62
CA THR A 85 -6.49 -8.03 14.29
C THR A 85 -7.13 -9.40 14.05
N LEU A 86 -7.12 -9.90 12.81
CA LEU A 86 -7.66 -11.21 12.47
C LEU A 86 -6.87 -12.33 13.15
N THR A 87 -5.54 -12.33 13.06
CA THR A 87 -4.70 -13.35 13.71
C THR A 87 -4.86 -13.34 15.23
N GLY A 88 -4.93 -12.16 15.86
CA GLY A 88 -5.18 -12.04 17.30
C GLY A 88 -6.55 -12.58 17.70
N THR A 89 -7.58 -12.31 16.89
CA THR A 89 -8.94 -12.84 17.09
C THR A 89 -8.95 -14.36 16.99
N ASP A 90 -8.32 -14.94 15.96
CA ASP A 90 -8.25 -16.39 15.76
C ASP A 90 -7.54 -17.09 16.94
N VAL A 91 -6.42 -16.52 17.42
CA VAL A 91 -5.70 -17.03 18.60
C VAL A 91 -6.57 -16.95 19.85
N GLY A 92 -7.27 -15.82 20.07
CA GLY A 92 -8.14 -15.63 21.23
C GLY A 92 -9.32 -16.60 21.25
N VAL A 93 -10.00 -16.77 20.11
CA VAL A 93 -11.11 -17.72 19.96
C VAL A 93 -10.61 -19.15 20.11
N GLY A 94 -9.49 -19.52 19.49
CA GLY A 94 -8.90 -20.85 19.64
C GLY A 94 -8.51 -21.16 21.08
N ALA A 95 -7.95 -20.19 21.79
CA ALA A 95 -7.62 -20.33 23.22
C ALA A 95 -8.88 -20.49 24.08
N ALA A 96 -9.96 -19.76 23.79
CA ALA A 96 -11.23 -19.90 24.49
C ALA A 96 -11.90 -21.25 24.21
N ALA A 97 -11.93 -21.70 22.96
CA ALA A 97 -12.51 -22.99 22.57
C ALA A 97 -11.75 -24.20 23.15
N ARG A 98 -10.44 -24.07 23.38
CA ARG A 98 -9.60 -25.12 23.98
C ARG A 98 -9.73 -25.21 25.51
N ARG A 99 -10.41 -24.26 26.16
CA ARG A 99 -10.64 -24.35 27.62
C ARG A 99 -11.60 -25.52 27.89
N PRO A 100 -11.21 -26.48 28.76
CA PRO A 100 -12.10 -27.56 29.17
C PRO A 100 -13.39 -26.97 29.73
N SER A 101 -14.52 -27.57 29.36
CA SER A 101 -15.80 -27.13 29.90
C SER A 101 -15.92 -27.55 31.35
N VAL A 102 -16.54 -26.73 32.20
CA VAL A 102 -16.98 -27.17 33.53
C VAL A 102 -17.93 -28.36 33.45
N LEU A 103 -18.58 -28.57 32.30
CA LEU A 103 -19.44 -29.72 32.04
C LEU A 103 -18.67 -31.03 31.80
N ASP A 104 -17.38 -30.97 31.41
CA ASP A 104 -16.55 -32.18 31.27
C ASP A 104 -16.31 -32.88 32.61
N GLN A 105 -16.46 -32.15 33.73
CA GLN A 105 -16.37 -32.73 35.08
C GLN A 105 -17.56 -33.65 35.40
N TYR A 106 -18.70 -33.45 34.75
CA TYR A 106 -19.92 -34.25 34.94
C TYR A 106 -20.04 -35.43 33.96
N SER A 107 -19.21 -35.49 32.92
CA SER A 107 -19.17 -36.60 31.96
C SER A 107 -18.25 -37.76 32.39
N ARG A 108 -17.62 -37.68 33.57
CA ARG A 108 -16.76 -38.76 34.09
C ARG A 108 -17.63 -39.90 34.65
N PRO A 109 -17.55 -41.13 34.12
CA PRO A 109 -18.33 -42.24 34.66
C PRO A 109 -17.90 -42.57 36.11
N PRO A 110 -18.82 -43.07 36.96
CA PRO A 110 -18.52 -43.38 38.34
C PRO A 110 -17.41 -44.45 38.42
N LYS A 111 -16.46 -44.23 39.33
CA LYS A 111 -15.42 -45.21 39.64
C LYS A 111 -16.06 -46.33 40.47
N ASN A 112 -16.16 -47.52 39.89
CA ASN A 112 -16.42 -48.77 40.60
C ASN A 112 -15.18 -49.23 41.36
#